data_AF-A0A9D2PYT1-F1
#
_entry.id   AF-A0A9D2PYT1-F1
#
_cell.length_a   1.000
_cell.length_b   1.000
_cell.length_c   1.000
_cell.angle_alpha   90.00
_cell.angle_beta   90.00
_cell.angle_gamma   90.00
#
_symmetry.space_group_name_H-M   'P 1'
#
loop_
_entity.id
_entity.type
_entity.pdbx_description
1 polymer ?
#
loop_
_entity_poly.entity_id
_entity_poly.type
_entity_poly.pdbx_seq_one_letter_code
_entity_poly.pdbx_strand_id
1 'polypeptide(L)'
;MTTPSLSADTPRGRMYRLEPEGPLMYPSITTVAGMRSKDFLQGWYATMASKRALEMYAWLDRNPDRAAAEISRVTRDRWGTQKRIAAAATEHTAAAADFGTLVHAACEDWGTSGTRPDADHLGGIIERMRTAHGAFATEKDLRGLVARAEVRLDGYGRFLDDFQPEFVEVEQTVVNHSVGYAGTTDAIVRIGNTLLSADIKTSKKVRGDYALQGVAVCRAELLLDEDGTTREMPELTGAFIIHLPEAGGYQAVPLRTGDEEFEVFRSLRAAWSFQPDECALEPAADPKGLVLSLLRTKGGLDALG
;
A
#
# COMPACT_ATOMS: atom_id res chain seq x y z
N MET A 1 -2.15 -1.03 12.39
CA MET A 1 -3.20 -1.23 11.38
C MET A 1 -3.58 -2.71 11.35
N THR A 2 -4.73 -3.02 11.92
CA THR A 2 -5.41 -4.30 11.70
C THR A 2 -5.84 -4.36 10.24
N THR A 3 -5.69 -5.51 9.60
CA THR A 3 -6.32 -5.73 8.29
C THR A 3 -7.82 -5.47 8.45
N PRO A 4 -8.44 -4.57 7.66
CA PRO A 4 -9.88 -4.33 7.74
C PRO A 4 -10.63 -5.66 7.67
N SER A 5 -11.58 -5.88 8.58
CA SER A 5 -12.31 -7.15 8.75
C SER A 5 -12.94 -7.65 7.44
N LEU A 6 -13.39 -6.71 6.61
CA LEU A 6 -14.01 -6.97 5.31
C LEU A 6 -13.00 -7.06 4.15
N SER A 7 -11.71 -7.20 4.41
CA SER A 7 -10.69 -7.37 3.39
C SER A 7 -9.97 -8.72 3.48
N ALA A 8 -9.36 -9.15 2.39
CA ALA A 8 -8.41 -10.26 2.36
C ALA A 8 -7.42 -10.13 1.21
N ASP A 9 -6.22 -10.65 1.39
CA ASP A 9 -5.20 -10.70 0.35
C ASP A 9 -5.44 -11.90 -0.59
N THR A 10 -5.36 -11.65 -1.89
CA THR A 10 -5.49 -12.67 -2.95
C THR A 10 -4.25 -12.63 -3.85
N PRO A 11 -4.04 -13.64 -4.72
CA PRO A 11 -2.97 -13.57 -5.73
C PRO A 11 -3.05 -12.34 -6.66
N ARG A 12 -4.23 -11.72 -6.82
CA ARG A 12 -4.44 -10.50 -7.61
C ARG A 12 -4.39 -9.21 -6.78
N GLY A 13 -3.93 -9.30 -5.52
CA GLY A 13 -3.86 -8.20 -4.56
C GLY A 13 -5.00 -8.22 -3.53
N ARG A 14 -5.02 -7.23 -2.64
CA ARG A 14 -6.06 -7.09 -1.62
C ARG A 14 -7.41 -6.81 -2.27
N MET A 15 -8.44 -7.50 -1.79
CA MET A 15 -9.83 -7.34 -2.18
C MET A 15 -10.73 -7.18 -0.95
N TYR A 16 -11.93 -6.66 -1.17
CA TYR A 16 -12.96 -6.42 -0.16
C TYR A 16 -14.23 -7.20 -0.48
N ARG A 17 -14.89 -7.63 0.58
CA ARG A 17 -16.29 -8.08 0.61
C ARG A 17 -17.17 -6.96 1.19
N LEU A 18 -18.47 -7.03 0.95
CA LEU A 18 -19.42 -6.05 1.52
C LEU A 18 -20.03 -6.50 2.85
N GLU A 19 -19.89 -7.77 3.18
CA GLU A 19 -20.46 -8.39 4.37
C GLU A 19 -19.45 -9.40 4.91
N PRO A 20 -19.36 -9.66 6.23
CA PRO A 20 -18.30 -10.48 6.85
C PRO A 20 -18.06 -11.85 6.18
N GLU A 21 -19.12 -12.54 5.80
CA GLU A 21 -19.06 -13.87 5.18
C GLU A 21 -19.37 -13.84 3.66
N GLY A 22 -19.40 -12.64 3.08
CA GLY A 22 -19.67 -12.43 1.66
C GLY A 22 -18.47 -12.74 0.76
N PRO A 23 -18.71 -12.88 -0.56
CA PRO A 23 -17.64 -13.05 -1.54
C PRO A 23 -16.77 -11.80 -1.63
N LEU A 24 -15.49 -11.98 -1.98
CA LEU A 24 -14.61 -10.87 -2.36
C LEU A 24 -15.05 -10.33 -3.71
N MET A 25 -15.40 -9.04 -3.76
CA MET A 25 -15.97 -8.41 -4.96
C MET A 25 -15.09 -7.30 -5.51
N TYR A 26 -14.52 -6.47 -4.65
CA TYR A 26 -13.87 -5.24 -5.09
C TYR A 26 -12.36 -5.24 -4.80
N PRO A 27 -11.50 -4.96 -5.78
CA PRO A 27 -10.09 -4.74 -5.51
C PRO A 27 -9.88 -3.49 -4.65
N SER A 28 -8.84 -3.51 -3.83
CA SER A 28 -8.47 -2.35 -3.02
C SER A 28 -8.04 -1.17 -3.90
N ILE A 29 -8.23 0.07 -3.41
CA ILE A 29 -7.68 1.29 -4.02
C ILE A 29 -6.18 1.13 -4.29
N THR A 30 -5.42 0.58 -3.33
CA THR A 30 -3.97 0.37 -3.48
C THR A 30 -3.63 -0.71 -4.52
N THR A 31 -4.45 -1.75 -4.65
CA THR A 31 -4.31 -2.80 -5.67
C THR A 31 -4.49 -2.19 -7.06
N VAL A 32 -5.54 -1.39 -7.25
CA VAL A 32 -5.84 -0.70 -8.52
C VAL A 32 -4.74 0.29 -8.88
N ALA A 33 -4.39 1.21 -7.97
CA ALA A 33 -3.31 2.17 -8.21
C ALA A 33 -1.94 1.49 -8.45
N GLY A 34 -1.77 0.28 -7.93
CA GLY A 34 -0.60 -0.58 -8.09
C GLY A 34 -0.40 -1.11 -9.51
N MET A 35 -1.42 -1.08 -10.37
CA MET A 35 -1.34 -1.54 -11.78
C MET A 35 -0.45 -0.68 -12.67
N ARG A 36 -0.05 0.51 -12.23
CA ARG A 36 0.89 1.34 -12.98
C ARG A 36 2.25 0.65 -13.11
N SER A 37 2.92 0.89 -14.23
CA SER A 37 4.31 0.49 -14.40
C SER A 37 5.22 1.18 -13.39
N LYS A 38 6.23 0.45 -12.94
CA LYS A 38 7.22 0.91 -11.95
C LYS A 38 8.64 0.66 -12.47
N ASP A 39 8.87 0.88 -13.76
CA ASP A 39 10.11 0.54 -14.45
C ASP A 39 11.33 1.23 -13.83
N PHE A 40 11.14 2.43 -13.27
CA PHE A 40 12.16 3.16 -12.52
C PHE A 40 12.69 2.41 -11.28
N LEU A 41 11.98 1.41 -10.76
CA LEU A 41 12.46 0.60 -9.64
C LEU A 41 13.52 -0.41 -10.04
N GLN A 42 13.64 -0.79 -11.31
CA GLN A 42 14.61 -1.82 -11.76
C GLN A 42 16.05 -1.46 -11.35
N GLY A 43 16.45 -0.19 -11.58
CA GLY A 43 17.76 0.31 -11.15
C GLY A 43 17.94 0.34 -9.63
N TRP A 44 16.86 0.56 -8.89
CA TRP A 44 16.87 0.51 -7.43
C TRP A 44 17.03 -0.93 -6.91
N TYR A 45 16.32 -1.91 -7.48
CA TYR A 45 16.51 -3.34 -7.17
C TYR A 45 17.97 -3.76 -7.39
N ALA A 46 18.55 -3.38 -8.54
CA ALA A 46 19.96 -3.64 -8.82
C ALA A 46 20.89 -2.99 -7.79
N THR A 47 20.64 -1.73 -7.43
CA THR A 47 21.41 -1.01 -6.41
C THR A 47 21.36 -1.71 -5.05
N MET A 48 20.19 -2.16 -4.61
CA MET A 48 20.02 -2.85 -3.32
C MET A 48 20.76 -4.19 -3.30
N ALA A 49 20.68 -4.97 -4.38
CA ALA A 49 21.42 -6.21 -4.54
C ALA A 49 22.95 -5.96 -4.52
N SER A 50 23.43 -4.95 -5.26
CA SER A 50 24.85 -4.58 -5.29
C SER A 50 25.35 -4.13 -3.92
N LYS A 51 24.58 -3.32 -3.18
CA LYS A 51 24.94 -2.92 -1.81
C LYS A 51 25.12 -4.11 -0.89
N ARG A 52 24.17 -5.06 -0.90
CA ARG A 52 24.27 -6.29 -0.11
C ARG A 52 25.51 -7.11 -0.48
N ALA A 53 25.85 -7.22 -1.76
CA ALA A 53 27.06 -7.91 -2.19
C ALA A 53 28.34 -7.23 -1.69
N LEU A 54 28.40 -5.89 -1.74
CA LEU A 54 29.52 -5.11 -1.20
C LEU A 54 29.64 -5.25 0.33
N GLU A 55 28.52 -5.27 1.05
CA GLU A 55 28.50 -5.51 2.49
C GLU A 55 29.01 -6.91 2.86
N MET A 56 28.65 -7.93 2.09
CA MET A 56 29.19 -9.28 2.25
C MET A 56 30.71 -9.30 2.02
N TYR A 57 31.20 -8.60 1.00
CA TYR A 57 32.63 -8.48 0.75
C TYR A 57 33.36 -7.76 1.90
N ALA A 58 32.84 -6.61 2.35
CA ALA A 58 33.39 -5.88 3.48
C ALA A 58 33.33 -6.69 4.79
N TRP A 59 32.35 -7.59 4.95
CA TRP A 59 32.30 -8.50 6.08
C TRP A 59 33.47 -9.49 6.07
N LEU A 60 33.86 -10.03 4.91
CA LEU A 60 35.02 -10.92 4.79
C LEU A 60 36.31 -10.20 5.22
N ASP A 61 36.50 -8.96 4.76
CA ASP A 61 37.64 -8.12 5.10
C ASP A 61 37.74 -7.87 6.61
N ARG A 62 36.61 -7.57 7.27
CA ARG A 62 36.54 -7.40 8.73
C ARG A 62 36.68 -8.71 9.53
N ASN A 63 36.59 -9.88 8.90
CA ASN A 63 36.57 -11.18 9.56
C ASN A 63 37.52 -12.18 8.86
N PRO A 64 38.83 -11.89 8.79
CA PRO A 64 39.78 -12.68 8.00
C PRO A 64 39.82 -14.16 8.42
N ASP A 65 39.76 -14.44 9.73
CA ASP A 65 39.78 -15.81 10.27
C ASP A 65 38.57 -16.65 9.85
N ARG A 66 37.46 -16.01 9.47
CA ARG A 66 36.21 -16.67 9.06
C ARG A 66 36.00 -16.65 7.55
N ALA A 67 36.82 -15.89 6.81
CA ALA A 67 36.62 -15.63 5.40
C ALA A 67 36.65 -16.91 4.55
N ALA A 68 37.62 -17.80 4.77
CA ALA A 68 37.75 -19.04 4.01
C ALA A 68 36.53 -19.97 4.17
N ALA A 69 36.01 -20.09 5.41
CA ALA A 69 34.82 -20.89 5.70
C ALA A 69 33.56 -20.30 5.03
N GLU A 70 33.41 -18.97 5.06
CA GLU A 70 32.29 -18.27 4.44
C GLU A 70 32.34 -18.36 2.90
N ILE A 71 33.51 -18.19 2.30
CA ILE A 71 33.72 -18.37 0.85
C ILE A 71 33.35 -19.80 0.44
N SER A 72 33.77 -20.81 1.22
CA SER A 72 33.38 -22.21 0.97
C SER A 72 31.88 -22.42 1.08
N ARG A 73 31.21 -21.81 2.08
CA ARG A 73 29.76 -21.86 2.25
C ARG A 73 29.03 -21.26 1.04
N VAL A 74 29.42 -20.06 0.62
CA VAL A 74 28.84 -19.38 -0.55
C VAL A 74 29.10 -20.16 -1.85
N THR A 75 30.29 -20.73 -2.00
CA THR A 75 30.65 -21.51 -3.20
C THR A 75 29.85 -22.79 -3.31
N ARG A 76 29.52 -23.45 -2.19
CA ARG A 76 28.65 -24.63 -2.15
C ARG A 76 27.18 -24.31 -2.40
N ASP A 77 26.70 -23.16 -1.93
CA ASP A 77 25.32 -22.69 -2.10
C ASP A 77 25.25 -21.35 -2.85
N ARG A 78 25.65 -21.37 -4.13
CA ARG A 78 25.63 -20.16 -4.97
C ARG A 78 24.21 -19.66 -5.19
N TRP A 79 23.29 -20.58 -5.47
CA TRP A 79 21.89 -20.26 -5.76
C TRP A 79 21.17 -19.65 -4.55
N GLY A 80 21.28 -20.26 -3.37
CA GLY A 80 20.69 -19.72 -2.15
C GLY A 80 21.34 -18.41 -1.72
N THR A 81 22.63 -18.21 -1.99
CA THR A 81 23.29 -16.92 -1.75
C THR A 81 22.80 -15.84 -2.73
N GLN A 82 22.67 -16.16 -4.02
CA GLN A 82 22.13 -15.24 -5.02
C GLN A 82 20.69 -14.82 -4.69
N LYS A 83 19.84 -15.76 -4.27
CA LYS A 83 18.48 -15.44 -3.79
C LYS A 83 18.49 -14.48 -2.61
N ARG A 84 19.38 -14.69 -1.63
CA ARG A 84 19.55 -13.78 -0.48
C ARG A 84 20.03 -12.40 -0.90
N ILE A 85 20.94 -12.31 -1.89
CA ILE A 85 21.36 -11.02 -2.44
C ILE A 85 20.19 -10.30 -3.12
N ALA A 86 19.45 -11.01 -3.97
CA ALA A 86 18.31 -10.47 -4.70
C ALA A 86 17.15 -10.02 -3.78
N ALA A 87 16.99 -10.64 -2.62
CA ALA A 87 15.95 -10.30 -1.64
C ALA A 87 16.15 -8.93 -0.95
N ALA A 88 17.31 -8.29 -1.10
CA ALA A 88 17.66 -7.04 -0.40
C ALA A 88 16.62 -5.92 -0.54
N ALA A 89 16.12 -5.72 -1.77
CA ALA A 89 15.12 -4.70 -2.04
C ALA A 89 13.76 -5.02 -1.39
N THR A 90 13.34 -6.29 -1.45
CA THR A 90 12.09 -6.74 -0.85
C THR A 90 12.13 -6.64 0.67
N GLU A 91 13.23 -7.06 1.30
CA GLU A 91 13.43 -6.94 2.75
C GLU A 91 13.45 -5.48 3.20
N HIS A 92 14.11 -4.61 2.44
CA HIS A 92 14.09 -3.17 2.72
C HIS A 92 12.68 -2.57 2.60
N THR A 93 11.92 -2.99 1.59
CA THR A 93 10.54 -2.54 1.39
C THR A 93 9.64 -3.02 2.53
N ALA A 94 9.80 -4.27 2.96
CA ALA A 94 9.07 -4.84 4.10
C ALA A 94 9.38 -4.09 5.40
N ALA A 95 10.66 -3.84 5.70
CA ALA A 95 11.04 -3.07 6.90
C ALA A 95 10.50 -1.63 6.87
N ALA A 96 10.48 -0.98 5.70
CA ALA A 96 9.89 0.35 5.55
C ALA A 96 8.36 0.33 5.71
N ALA A 97 7.68 -0.72 5.22
CA ALA A 97 6.24 -0.90 5.37
C ALA A 97 5.84 -1.19 6.84
N ASP A 98 6.61 -2.03 7.54
CA ASP A 98 6.44 -2.27 8.97
C ASP A 98 6.57 -0.96 9.75
N PHE A 99 7.61 -0.16 9.48
CA PHE A 99 7.80 1.14 10.13
C PHE A 99 6.67 2.11 9.84
N GLY A 100 6.20 2.18 8.58
CA GLY A 100 5.02 2.96 8.23
C GLY A 100 3.80 2.55 9.06
N THR A 101 3.53 1.24 9.13
CA THR A 101 2.39 0.69 9.88
C THR A 101 2.44 1.02 11.38
N LEU A 102 3.63 1.00 11.99
CA LEU A 102 3.85 1.44 13.37
C LEU A 102 3.45 2.92 13.55
N VAL A 103 3.90 3.79 12.65
CA VAL A 103 3.63 5.23 12.74
C VAL A 103 2.14 5.53 12.50
N HIS A 104 1.49 4.86 11.54
CA HIS A 104 0.04 5.00 11.34
C HIS A 104 -0.73 4.62 12.61
N ALA A 105 -0.46 3.43 13.17
CA ALA A 105 -1.13 2.97 14.39
C ALA A 105 -0.96 3.95 15.56
N ALA A 106 0.25 4.51 15.73
CA ALA A 106 0.48 5.51 16.78
C ALA A 106 -0.23 6.85 16.50
N CYS A 107 -0.29 7.30 15.25
CA CYS A 107 -1.01 8.53 14.88
C CYS A 107 -2.52 8.38 15.00
N GLU A 108 -3.05 7.19 14.67
CA GLU A 108 -4.44 6.78 14.83
C GLU A 108 -4.85 6.78 16.31
N ASP A 109 -4.08 6.10 17.15
CA ASP A 109 -4.28 6.08 18.61
C ASP A 109 -4.25 7.51 19.19
N TRP A 110 -3.32 8.36 18.72
CA TRP A 110 -3.26 9.76 19.13
C TRP A 110 -4.48 10.56 18.67
N GLY A 111 -4.84 10.46 17.38
CA GLY A 111 -5.97 11.21 16.82
C GLY A 111 -7.29 10.89 17.53
N THR A 112 -7.49 9.63 17.88
CA THR A 112 -8.72 9.16 18.55
C THR A 112 -8.72 9.47 20.06
N SER A 113 -7.59 9.29 20.75
CA SER A 113 -7.52 9.47 22.21
C SER A 113 -7.25 10.93 22.64
N GLY A 114 -6.77 11.77 21.73
CA GLY A 114 -6.26 13.11 22.01
C GLY A 114 -4.94 13.11 22.80
N THR A 115 -4.38 11.94 23.13
CA THR A 115 -3.17 11.81 23.95
C THR A 115 -2.01 11.29 23.12
N ARG A 116 -0.87 11.96 23.19
CA ARG A 116 0.33 11.54 22.49
C ARG A 116 0.83 10.18 23.04
N PRO A 117 1.04 9.16 22.19
CA PRO A 117 1.67 7.92 22.60
C PRO A 117 3.08 8.14 23.14
N ASP A 118 3.36 7.56 24.31
CA ASP A 118 4.69 7.51 24.88
C ASP A 118 5.49 6.29 24.37
N ALA A 119 6.73 6.17 24.84
CA ALA A 119 7.63 5.09 24.44
C ALA A 119 7.11 3.69 24.83
N ASP A 120 6.41 3.58 25.96
CA ASP A 120 5.86 2.30 26.44
C ASP A 120 4.69 1.87 25.56
N HIS A 121 3.81 2.80 25.18
CA HIS A 121 2.72 2.54 24.24
C HIS A 121 3.24 2.12 22.86
N LEU A 122 4.27 2.81 22.35
CA LEU A 122 4.96 2.42 21.11
C LEU A 122 5.57 1.02 21.21
N GLY A 123 6.19 0.69 22.34
CA GLY A 123 6.68 -0.66 22.63
C GLY A 123 5.57 -1.70 22.56
N GLY A 124 4.40 -1.40 23.11
CA GLY A 124 3.21 -2.26 23.04
C GLY A 124 2.70 -2.48 21.61
N ILE A 125 2.68 -1.45 20.76
CA ILE A 125 2.33 -1.59 19.33
C ILE A 125 3.34 -2.51 18.62
N ILE A 126 4.63 -2.31 18.85
CA ILE A 126 5.71 -3.12 18.26
C ILE A 126 5.56 -4.60 18.65
N GLU A 127 5.30 -4.89 19.93
CA GLU A 127 5.07 -6.25 20.46
C GLU A 127 3.89 -6.94 19.76
N ARG A 128 2.77 -6.22 19.60
CA ARG A 128 1.58 -6.73 18.88
C ARG A 128 1.91 -7.03 17.42
N MET A 129 2.59 -6.12 16.73
CA MET A 129 2.96 -6.31 15.32
C MET A 129 3.93 -7.49 15.13
N ARG A 130 4.89 -7.65 16.04
CA ARG A 130 5.80 -8.80 16.09
C ARG A 130 5.05 -10.12 16.23
N THR A 131 4.12 -10.17 17.18
CA THR A 131 3.37 -11.39 17.50
C THR A 131 2.39 -11.76 16.39
N ALA A 132 1.69 -10.78 15.81
CA ALA A 132 0.64 -11.03 14.83
C ALA A 132 1.18 -11.40 13.44
N HIS A 133 2.25 -10.73 12.96
CA HIS A 133 2.70 -10.87 11.56
C HIS A 133 4.23 -10.96 11.41
N GLY A 134 4.99 -11.08 12.50
CA GLY A 134 6.46 -11.18 12.44
C GLY A 134 7.16 -9.88 12.01
N ALA A 135 6.49 -8.73 12.12
CA ALA A 135 7.08 -7.42 11.80
C ALA A 135 8.35 -7.18 12.63
N PHE A 136 9.32 -6.46 12.08
CA PHE A 136 10.57 -6.13 12.79
C PHE A 136 11.36 -7.36 13.30
N ALA A 137 11.19 -8.54 12.70
CA ALA A 137 11.88 -9.77 13.13
C ALA A 137 13.42 -9.66 13.06
N THR A 138 13.94 -8.84 12.15
CA THR A 138 15.38 -8.59 11.98
C THR A 138 15.87 -7.34 12.70
N GLU A 139 14.96 -6.55 13.30
CA GLU A 139 15.31 -5.35 14.06
C GLU A 139 15.94 -5.73 15.40
N LYS A 140 17.15 -5.20 15.63
CA LYS A 140 17.96 -5.47 16.83
C LYS A 140 17.94 -4.30 17.80
N ASP A 141 17.67 -3.09 17.30
CA ASP A 141 17.65 -1.86 18.10
C ASP A 141 16.20 -1.36 18.26
N LEU A 142 15.49 -1.94 19.22
CA LEU A 142 14.13 -1.52 19.53
C LEU A 142 14.06 -0.09 20.08
N ARG A 143 15.08 0.34 20.83
CA ARG A 143 15.13 1.72 21.36
C ARG A 143 15.29 2.71 20.21
N GLY A 144 16.17 2.44 19.26
CA GLY A 144 16.32 3.23 18.04
C GLY A 144 15.09 3.19 17.13
N LEU A 145 14.34 2.07 17.10
CA LEU A 145 13.05 2.00 16.40
C LEU A 145 12.02 2.95 17.03
N VAL A 146 11.87 2.92 18.36
CA VAL A 146 10.99 3.83 19.10
C VAL A 146 11.41 5.29 18.87
N ALA A 147 12.69 5.62 19.02
CA ALA A 147 13.19 6.98 18.81
C ALA A 147 12.90 7.50 17.38
N ARG A 148 13.03 6.63 16.35
CA ARG A 148 12.65 7.01 14.97
C ARG A 148 11.15 7.28 14.82
N ALA A 149 10.30 6.52 15.52
CA ALA A 149 8.86 6.75 15.53
C ALA A 149 8.51 8.06 16.25
N GLU A 150 9.14 8.36 17.39
CA GLU A 150 8.95 9.62 18.14
C GLU A 150 9.24 10.85 17.27
N VAL A 151 10.27 10.82 16.43
CA VAL A 151 10.57 11.90 15.47
C VAL A 151 9.41 12.13 14.48
N ARG A 152 8.70 11.07 14.08
CA ARG A 152 7.49 11.20 13.23
C ARG A 152 6.33 11.79 14.01
N LEU A 153 6.14 11.33 15.25
CA LEU A 153 5.12 11.84 16.15
C LEU A 153 5.35 13.31 16.49
N ASP A 154 6.59 13.79 16.62
CA ASP A 154 6.86 15.23 16.76
C ASP A 154 6.32 16.05 15.58
N GLY A 155 6.48 15.52 14.36
CA GLY A 155 5.90 16.12 13.17
C GLY A 155 4.38 16.11 13.21
N TYR A 156 3.79 14.96 13.53
CA TYR A 156 2.35 14.79 13.61
C TYR A 156 1.70 15.70 14.66
N GLY A 157 2.32 15.82 15.84
CA GLY A 157 1.86 16.74 16.89
C GLY A 157 1.80 18.18 16.43
N ARG A 158 2.84 18.65 15.72
CA ARG A 158 2.83 20.00 15.14
C ARG A 158 1.73 20.18 14.09
N PHE A 159 1.45 19.14 13.29
CA PHE A 159 0.31 19.18 12.37
C PHE A 159 -1.02 19.31 13.12
N LEU A 160 -1.22 18.52 14.18
CA LEU A 160 -2.42 18.61 15.02
C LEU A 160 -2.54 20.01 15.65
N ASP A 161 -1.44 20.56 16.15
CA ASP A 161 -1.39 21.90 16.74
C ASP A 161 -1.73 23.00 15.72
N ASP A 162 -1.13 22.94 14.53
CA ASP A 162 -1.25 23.99 13.51
C ASP A 162 -2.60 23.96 12.77
N PHE A 163 -3.16 22.76 12.53
CA PHE A 163 -4.39 22.58 11.73
C PHE A 163 -5.64 22.28 12.55
N GLN A 164 -5.49 21.87 13.82
CA GLN A 164 -6.59 21.52 14.72
C GLN A 164 -7.68 20.66 14.05
N PRO A 165 -7.32 19.51 13.43
CA PRO A 165 -8.30 18.68 12.73
C PRO A 165 -9.27 18.01 13.70
N GLU A 166 -10.55 18.01 13.37
CA GLU A 166 -11.55 17.13 13.98
C GLU A 166 -11.62 15.83 13.16
N PHE A 167 -11.34 14.68 13.77
CA PHE A 167 -11.44 13.38 13.10
C PHE A 167 -12.90 12.93 13.06
N VAL A 168 -13.44 12.80 11.84
CA VAL A 168 -14.83 12.40 11.60
C VAL A 168 -14.91 10.90 11.36
N GLU A 169 -14.00 10.37 10.56
CA GLU A 169 -13.84 8.93 10.31
C GLU A 169 -12.36 8.57 10.41
N VAL A 170 -12.03 7.41 10.96
CA VAL A 170 -10.66 6.91 11.12
C VAL A 170 -10.65 5.45 10.71
N GLU A 171 -9.70 5.04 9.87
CA GLU A 171 -9.61 3.67 9.32
C GLU A 171 -10.92 3.16 8.70
N GLN A 172 -11.74 4.07 8.16
CA GLN A 172 -13.06 3.75 7.62
C GLN A 172 -12.94 3.12 6.23
N THR A 173 -13.68 2.04 6.00
CA THR A 173 -13.78 1.44 4.67
C THR A 173 -14.72 2.27 3.81
N VAL A 174 -14.28 2.56 2.58
CA VAL A 174 -15.02 3.31 1.56
C VAL A 174 -15.24 2.44 0.33
N VAL A 175 -16.38 2.61 -0.34
CA VAL A 175 -16.80 1.79 -1.49
C VAL A 175 -17.31 2.68 -2.61
N ASN A 176 -17.01 2.31 -3.86
CA ASN A 176 -17.65 2.84 -5.05
C ASN A 176 -18.15 1.67 -5.90
N HIS A 177 -19.47 1.54 -6.03
CA HIS A 177 -20.10 0.47 -6.81
C HIS A 177 -20.00 0.74 -8.30
N SER A 178 -20.16 1.99 -8.73
CA SER A 178 -20.19 2.35 -10.16
C SER A 178 -18.92 1.96 -10.92
N VAL A 179 -17.76 2.11 -10.29
CA VAL A 179 -16.44 1.74 -10.81
C VAL A 179 -15.98 0.39 -10.26
N GLY A 180 -16.54 -0.03 -9.13
CA GLY A 180 -16.33 -1.36 -8.54
C GLY A 180 -15.00 -1.49 -7.81
N TYR A 181 -14.72 -0.60 -6.87
CA TYR A 181 -13.56 -0.67 -5.97
C TYR A 181 -13.95 -0.38 -4.52
N ALA A 182 -13.07 -0.74 -3.60
CA ALA A 182 -13.17 -0.39 -2.18
C ALA A 182 -11.78 -0.10 -1.61
N GLY A 183 -11.70 0.49 -0.42
CA GLY A 183 -10.43 0.73 0.25
C GLY A 183 -10.65 1.27 1.65
N THR A 184 -9.57 1.42 2.41
CA THR A 184 -9.61 2.04 3.74
C THR A 184 -8.86 3.35 3.66
N THR A 185 -9.50 4.43 4.12
CA THR A 185 -8.84 5.74 4.26
C THR A 185 -8.27 5.85 5.67
N ASP A 186 -7.10 6.47 5.83
CA ASP A 186 -6.53 6.68 7.17
C ASP A 186 -7.46 7.57 8.01
N ALA A 187 -7.89 8.71 7.44
CA ALA A 187 -8.91 9.54 8.08
C ALA A 187 -9.74 10.38 7.10
N ILE A 188 -10.96 10.70 7.53
CA ILE A 188 -11.71 11.88 7.07
C ILE A 188 -11.69 12.88 8.21
N VAL A 189 -11.20 14.08 7.92
CA VAL A 189 -11.04 15.14 8.91
C VAL A 189 -11.82 16.38 8.51
N ARG A 190 -12.31 17.12 9.50
CA ARG A 190 -12.80 18.47 9.35
C ARG A 190 -11.72 19.44 9.80
N ILE A 191 -11.34 20.35 8.90
CA ILE A 191 -10.44 21.47 9.20
C ILE A 191 -11.21 22.75 8.88
N GLY A 192 -11.51 23.54 9.91
CA GLY A 192 -12.48 24.64 9.79
C GLY A 192 -13.86 24.11 9.41
N ASN A 193 -14.41 24.55 8.28
CA ASN A 193 -15.73 24.12 7.78
C ASN A 193 -15.63 23.11 6.62
N THR A 194 -14.45 22.57 6.36
CA THR A 194 -14.17 21.77 5.16
C THR A 194 -13.87 20.32 5.54
N LEU A 195 -14.54 19.37 4.89
CA LEU A 195 -14.23 17.94 5.00
C LEU A 195 -13.21 17.52 3.96
N LEU A 196 -12.19 16.82 4.43
CA LEU A 196 -11.03 16.40 3.64
C LEU A 196 -10.68 14.95 3.97
N SER A 197 -10.24 14.19 2.97
CA SER A 197 -9.51 12.95 3.24
C SER A 197 -8.06 13.28 3.60
N ALA A 198 -7.56 12.68 4.67
CA ALA A 198 -6.19 12.81 5.12
C ALA A 198 -5.53 11.42 5.09
N ASP A 199 -4.35 11.35 4.50
CA ASP A 199 -3.56 10.13 4.42
C ASP A 199 -2.13 10.40 4.93
N ILE A 200 -1.68 9.58 5.87
CA ILE A 200 -0.38 9.71 6.53
C ILE A 200 0.68 9.02 5.67
N LYS A 201 1.84 9.66 5.49
CA LYS A 201 2.96 9.06 4.75
C LYS A 201 4.30 9.34 5.41
N THR A 202 5.06 8.27 5.66
CA THR A 202 6.43 8.31 6.20
C THR A 202 7.51 8.17 5.12
N SER A 203 7.11 8.23 3.85
CA SER A 203 8.00 8.10 2.70
C SER A 203 9.08 9.19 2.65
N LYS A 204 10.13 9.01 1.84
CA LYS A 204 11.17 10.04 1.66
C LYS A 204 10.63 11.35 1.05
N LYS A 205 9.59 11.25 0.22
CA LYS A 205 8.94 12.40 -0.43
C LYS A 205 7.52 12.03 -0.81
N VAL A 206 6.62 13.01 -0.81
CA VAL A 206 5.30 12.87 -1.42
C VAL A 206 5.47 12.67 -2.93
N ARG A 207 4.84 11.62 -3.44
CA ARG A 207 4.84 11.29 -4.86
C ARG A 207 3.50 11.69 -5.48
N GLY A 208 3.53 12.20 -6.70
CA GLY A 208 2.31 12.63 -7.39
C GLY A 208 1.31 11.49 -7.64
N ASP A 209 1.78 10.24 -7.67
CA ASP A 209 0.92 9.06 -7.81
C ASP A 209 0.02 8.79 -6.59
N TYR A 210 0.27 9.44 -5.44
CA TYR A 210 -0.64 9.40 -4.29
C TYR A 210 -1.99 10.05 -4.58
N ALA A 211 -2.07 10.95 -5.58
CA ALA A 211 -3.32 11.51 -6.05
C ALA A 211 -4.36 10.45 -6.44
N LEU A 212 -3.92 9.27 -6.93
CA LEU A 212 -4.81 8.17 -7.28
C LEU A 212 -5.52 7.56 -6.06
N GLN A 213 -4.88 7.56 -4.90
CA GLN A 213 -5.52 7.10 -3.66
C GLN A 213 -6.51 8.17 -3.17
N GLY A 214 -6.06 9.42 -3.09
CA GLY A 214 -6.89 10.54 -2.66
C GLY A 214 -8.15 10.72 -3.52
N VAL A 215 -8.03 10.68 -4.85
CA VAL A 215 -9.18 10.83 -5.75
C VAL A 215 -10.14 9.65 -5.64
N ALA A 216 -9.66 8.43 -5.40
CA ALA A 216 -10.53 7.29 -5.20
C ALA A 216 -11.33 7.40 -3.89
N VAL A 217 -10.73 7.91 -2.82
CA VAL A 217 -11.49 8.19 -1.58
C VAL A 217 -12.51 9.31 -1.82
N CYS A 218 -12.12 10.42 -2.45
CA CYS A 218 -13.05 11.52 -2.74
C CYS A 218 -14.20 11.13 -3.69
N ARG A 219 -14.05 10.06 -4.46
CA ARG A 219 -15.07 9.54 -5.38
C ARG A 219 -15.76 8.29 -4.85
N ALA A 220 -15.51 7.88 -3.61
CA ALA A 220 -16.30 6.84 -2.97
C ALA A 220 -17.76 7.29 -2.86
N GLU A 221 -18.67 6.33 -2.90
CA GLU A 221 -20.11 6.54 -2.82
C GLU A 221 -20.63 6.25 -1.41
N LEU A 222 -20.00 5.29 -0.73
CA LEU A 222 -20.44 4.79 0.56
C LEU A 222 -19.26 4.63 1.53
N LEU A 223 -19.55 4.82 2.80
CA LEU A 223 -18.80 4.25 3.91
C LEU A 223 -19.38 2.88 4.21
N LEU A 224 -18.51 1.90 4.49
CA LEU A 224 -18.88 0.53 4.82
C LEU A 224 -18.35 0.18 6.21
N ASP A 225 -19.26 -0.07 7.14
CA ASP A 225 -18.95 -0.46 8.51
C ASP A 225 -18.68 -1.97 8.59
N GLU A 226 -18.03 -2.44 9.67
CA GLU A 226 -17.53 -3.81 9.78
C GLU A 226 -18.62 -4.89 9.74
N ASP A 227 -19.86 -4.54 10.10
CA ASP A 227 -21.02 -5.43 10.08
C ASP A 227 -21.71 -5.51 8.70
N GLY A 228 -21.21 -4.75 7.71
CA GLY A 228 -21.79 -4.64 6.37
C GLY A 228 -22.78 -3.50 6.20
N THR A 229 -23.05 -2.72 7.26
CA THR A 229 -23.88 -1.52 7.17
C THR A 229 -23.22 -0.47 6.28
N THR A 230 -24.01 0.21 5.45
CA THR A 230 -23.53 1.28 4.57
C THR A 230 -24.10 2.63 4.98
N ARG A 231 -23.25 3.66 4.88
CA ARG A 231 -23.61 5.07 5.08
C ARG A 231 -23.21 5.86 3.83
N GLU A 232 -23.93 6.94 3.53
CA GLU A 232 -23.56 7.80 2.40
C GLU A 232 -22.19 8.45 2.64
N MET A 233 -21.35 8.47 1.61
CA MET A 233 -20.08 9.18 1.67
C MET A 233 -20.34 10.68 1.81
N PRO A 234 -19.77 11.37 2.82
CA PRO A 234 -19.88 12.82 2.91
C PRO A 234 -19.17 13.50 1.74
N GLU A 235 -19.66 14.65 1.32
CA GLU A 235 -19.00 15.44 0.28
C GLU A 235 -17.64 15.94 0.77
N LEU A 236 -16.56 15.42 0.16
CA LEU A 236 -15.20 15.84 0.45
C LEU A 236 -14.75 16.92 -0.54
N THR A 237 -14.13 17.98 -0.02
CA THR A 237 -13.54 19.03 -0.86
C THR A 237 -12.28 18.55 -1.59
N GLY A 238 -11.57 17.59 -1.01
CA GLY A 238 -10.36 17.02 -1.59
C GLY A 238 -9.63 16.10 -0.63
N ALA A 239 -8.42 15.73 -1.02
CA ALA A 239 -7.53 14.89 -0.23
C ALA A 239 -6.16 15.55 -0.07
N PHE A 240 -5.49 15.27 1.04
CA PHE A 240 -4.11 15.70 1.28
C PHE A 240 -3.31 14.64 2.02
N ILE A 241 -1.99 14.77 1.93
CA ILE A 241 -1.04 13.92 2.64
C ILE A 241 -0.53 14.64 3.88
N ILE A 242 -0.58 13.96 5.03
CA ILE A 242 0.19 14.31 6.23
C ILE A 242 1.55 13.64 6.09
N HIS A 243 2.51 14.36 5.52
CA HIS A 243 3.85 13.83 5.26
C HIS A 243 4.75 14.00 6.49
N LEU A 244 5.27 12.87 6.99
CA LEU A 244 6.15 12.78 8.15
C LEU A 244 7.55 12.31 7.71
N PRO A 245 8.43 13.22 7.26
CA PRO A 245 9.72 12.88 6.67
C PRO A 245 10.73 12.33 7.69
N GLU A 246 11.77 11.67 7.17
CA GLU A 246 12.80 11.05 8.00
C GLU A 246 13.53 12.02 8.95
N ALA A 247 13.78 13.23 8.47
CA ALA A 247 14.47 14.28 9.18
C ALA A 247 13.62 14.97 10.28
N GLY A 248 12.33 14.63 10.40
CA GLY A 248 11.40 15.26 11.35
C GLY A 248 10.64 16.47 10.78
N GLY A 249 9.69 16.98 11.56
CA GLY A 249 8.71 17.97 11.10
C GLY A 249 7.57 17.34 10.29
N TYR A 250 6.75 18.17 9.66
CA TYR A 250 5.64 17.70 8.83
C TYR A 250 5.44 18.59 7.59
N GLN A 251 4.70 18.06 6.62
CA GLN A 251 4.12 18.86 5.53
C GLN A 251 2.68 18.38 5.29
N ALA A 252 1.73 19.32 5.22
CA ALA A 252 0.39 19.04 4.69
C ALA A 252 0.40 19.30 3.18
N VAL A 253 0.34 18.23 2.38
CA VAL A 253 0.50 18.32 0.92
C VAL A 253 -0.81 18.01 0.21
N PRO A 254 -1.49 19.01 -0.39
CA PRO A 254 -2.74 18.76 -1.12
C PRO A 254 -2.48 17.91 -2.37
N LEU A 255 -3.46 17.06 -2.69
CA LEU A 255 -3.46 16.22 -3.88
C LEU A 255 -4.41 16.77 -4.93
N ARG A 256 -4.12 16.48 -6.20
CA ARG A 256 -5.07 16.70 -7.29
C ARG A 256 -6.11 15.59 -7.24
N THR A 257 -7.38 15.94 -7.06
CA THR A 257 -8.51 15.00 -6.94
C THR A 257 -9.59 15.29 -7.98
N GLY A 258 -9.20 15.76 -9.17
CA GLY A 258 -10.10 16.14 -10.25
C GLY A 258 -10.54 14.96 -11.11
N ASP A 259 -11.31 15.26 -12.16
CA ASP A 259 -11.80 14.25 -13.11
C ASP A 259 -10.66 13.56 -13.88
N GLU A 260 -9.58 14.29 -14.20
CA GLU A 260 -8.41 13.73 -14.89
C GLU A 260 -7.76 12.61 -14.07
N GLU A 261 -7.55 12.83 -12.78
CA GLU A 261 -6.95 11.82 -11.91
C GLU A 261 -7.88 10.63 -11.69
N PHE A 262 -9.19 10.88 -11.59
CA PHE A 262 -10.17 9.81 -11.48
C PHE A 262 -10.22 8.96 -12.75
N GLU A 263 -10.12 9.57 -13.94
CA GLU A 263 -10.09 8.84 -15.20
C GLU A 263 -8.90 7.88 -15.31
N VAL A 264 -7.74 8.32 -14.86
CA VAL A 264 -6.56 7.45 -14.76
C VAL A 264 -6.83 6.28 -13.82
N PHE A 265 -7.44 6.54 -12.65
CA PHE A 265 -7.80 5.48 -11.71
C PHE A 265 -8.78 4.46 -12.34
N ARG A 266 -9.83 4.93 -13.04
CA ARG A 266 -10.79 4.07 -13.76
C ARG A 266 -10.11 3.21 -14.82
N SER A 267 -9.17 3.80 -15.56
CA SER A 267 -8.38 3.08 -16.57
C SER A 267 -7.55 1.96 -15.95
N LEU A 268 -6.92 2.21 -14.80
CA LEU A 268 -6.19 1.18 -14.04
C LEU A 268 -7.11 0.11 -13.48
N ARG A 269 -8.33 0.49 -13.06
CA ARG A 269 -9.34 -0.46 -12.59
C ARG A 269 -9.80 -1.39 -13.71
N ALA A 270 -10.01 -0.85 -14.90
CA ALA A 270 -10.33 -1.62 -16.10
C ALA A 270 -9.18 -2.57 -16.47
N ALA A 271 -7.93 -2.08 -16.43
CA ALA A 271 -6.75 -2.90 -16.65
C ALA A 271 -6.62 -4.03 -15.61
N TRP A 272 -6.96 -3.79 -14.34
CA TRP A 272 -6.97 -4.84 -13.31
C TRP A 272 -8.03 -5.92 -13.58
N SER A 273 -9.19 -5.57 -14.14
CA SER A 273 -10.24 -6.54 -14.49
C SER A 273 -9.86 -7.45 -15.66
N PHE A 274 -8.91 -7.02 -16.50
CA PHE A 274 -8.53 -7.77 -17.69
C PHE A 274 -8.01 -9.18 -17.32
N GLN A 275 -8.52 -10.19 -18.02
CA GLN A 275 -8.11 -11.58 -17.90
C GLN A 275 -7.43 -12.02 -19.20
N PRO A 276 -6.10 -12.16 -19.24
CA PRO A 276 -5.38 -12.46 -20.48
C PRO A 276 -5.73 -13.85 -21.03
N ASP A 277 -6.00 -14.83 -20.16
CA ASP A 277 -6.31 -16.20 -20.56
C ASP A 277 -7.66 -16.29 -21.29
N GLU A 278 -8.60 -15.37 -21.03
CA GLU A 278 -9.88 -15.28 -21.74
C GLU A 278 -9.74 -14.72 -23.17
N CYS A 279 -8.58 -14.14 -23.52
CA CYS A 279 -8.35 -13.58 -24.85
C CYS A 279 -7.93 -14.65 -25.88
N ALA A 280 -7.41 -15.79 -25.41
CA ALA A 280 -7.03 -16.89 -26.27
C ALA A 280 -8.28 -17.73 -26.60
N LEU A 281 -8.66 -17.76 -27.88
CA LEU A 281 -9.73 -18.64 -28.37
C LEU A 281 -9.19 -20.05 -28.63
N GLU A 282 -10.08 -21.02 -28.66
CA GLU A 282 -9.76 -22.39 -29.05
C GLU A 282 -9.05 -22.44 -30.43
N PRO A 283 -8.01 -23.28 -30.59
CA PRO A 283 -7.32 -23.44 -31.86
C PRO A 283 -8.27 -23.82 -33.00
N ALA A 284 -8.23 -23.05 -34.09
CA ALA A 284 -8.99 -23.38 -35.28
C ALA A 284 -8.41 -24.60 -36.00
N ALA A 285 -9.26 -25.57 -36.35
CA ALA A 285 -8.85 -26.77 -37.10
C ALA A 285 -8.62 -26.50 -38.60
N ASP A 286 -9.21 -25.42 -39.14
CA ASP A 286 -9.12 -25.05 -40.55
C ASP A 286 -9.35 -23.53 -40.76
N PRO A 287 -9.08 -22.98 -41.97
CA PRO A 287 -9.27 -21.55 -42.24
C PRO A 287 -10.70 -21.04 -42.04
N LYS A 288 -11.72 -21.88 -42.25
CA LYS A 288 -13.13 -21.50 -42.07
C LYS A 288 -13.45 -21.38 -40.58
N GLY A 289 -13.00 -22.32 -39.77
CA GLY A 289 -13.11 -22.29 -38.31
C GLY A 289 -12.45 -21.05 -37.71
N LEU A 290 -11.28 -20.66 -38.23
CA LEU A 290 -10.59 -19.44 -37.82
C LEU A 290 -11.44 -18.19 -38.07
N VAL A 291 -11.93 -18.01 -39.31
CA VAL A 291 -12.75 -16.85 -39.68
C VAL A 291 -14.06 -16.82 -38.87
N LEU A 292 -14.73 -17.96 -38.67
CA LEU A 292 -15.94 -18.02 -37.85
C LEU A 292 -15.67 -17.61 -36.40
N SER A 293 -14.57 -18.07 -35.80
CA SER A 293 -14.17 -17.70 -34.44
C SER A 293 -13.93 -16.18 -34.31
N LEU A 294 -13.26 -15.58 -35.30
CA LEU A 294 -13.03 -14.13 -35.34
C LEU A 294 -14.30 -13.32 -35.61
N LEU A 295 -15.24 -13.82 -36.42
CA LEU A 295 -16.52 -13.13 -36.65
C LEU A 295 -17.42 -13.13 -35.41
N ARG A 296 -17.37 -14.19 -34.59
CA ARG A 296 -18.08 -14.26 -33.30
C ARG A 296 -17.56 -13.20 -32.34
N THR A 297 -16.24 -13.07 -32.21
CA THR A 297 -15.65 -12.05 -31.32
C THR A 297 -15.90 -10.61 -31.77
N LYS A 298 -16.08 -10.37 -33.07
CA LYS A 298 -16.49 -9.06 -33.60
C LYS A 298 -17.97 -8.73 -33.34
N GLY A 299 -18.75 -9.64 -32.74
CA GLY A 299 -20.20 -9.50 -32.58
C GLY A 299 -20.98 -9.61 -33.89
N GLY A 300 -20.36 -10.15 -34.96
CA GLY A 300 -20.93 -10.14 -36.31
C GLY A 300 -21.85 -11.31 -36.65
N LEU A 301 -21.91 -12.35 -35.80
CA LEU A 301 -22.71 -13.55 -36.05
C LEU A 301 -24.09 -13.53 -35.36
N ASP A 302 -24.23 -12.80 -34.25
CA ASP A 302 -25.54 -12.60 -33.61
C ASP A 302 -26.45 -11.65 -34.41
N ALA A 303 -25.89 -10.95 -35.41
CA ALA A 303 -26.62 -10.11 -36.35
C ALA A 303 -27.09 -10.85 -37.62
N LEU A 304 -26.86 -12.17 -37.73
CA LEU A 304 -27.22 -13.01 -38.88
C LEU A 304 -28.32 -14.04 -38.55
N GLY A 305 -28.97 -13.92 -37.38
CA GLY A 305 -30.13 -14.72 -36.96
C GLY A 305 -31.41 -13.91 -36.97
#